data_AF-A0AAE8SIV9-F1
#
_entry.id   AF-A0AAE8SIV9-F1
#
_cell.length_a   1.000
_cell.length_b   1.000
_cell.length_c   1.000
_cell.angle_alpha   90.00
_cell.angle_beta   90.00
_cell.angle_gamma   90.00
#
_symmetry.space_group_name_H-M   'P 1'
#
loop_
_entity.id
_entity.type
_entity.pdbx_description
1 polymer ?
#
loop_
_entity_poly.entity_id
_entity_poly.type
_entity_poly.pdbx_seq_one_letter_code
_entity_poly.pdbx_strand_id
1 'polypeptide(L)'
;MNQQQIKYSEQQLLLPTSIERMKKERKKRSNMFSKRRATLIKKAQELHRECDDIDVFFIVRDRRSNKIWQYSNGYNPPTITEMQSIYPLPVILRPQDGREQSPREIPPSTIIPTALFHPQNGHYYAPTNYTSAEAYSD
;
A
#
# COMPACT_ATOMS: atom_id res chain seq x y z
N MET A 1 -54.36 -46.91 18.43
CA MET A 1 -53.19 -46.12 18.84
C MET A 1 -52.09 -46.34 17.81
N ASN A 2 -51.99 -45.43 16.82
CA ASN A 2 -51.06 -45.56 15.69
C ASN A 2 -49.73 -44.89 16.03
N GLN A 3 -48.65 -45.66 16.01
CA GLN A 3 -47.28 -45.18 16.13
C GLN A 3 -46.90 -44.40 14.88
N GLN A 4 -46.66 -43.10 15.01
CA GLN A 4 -45.97 -42.31 13.99
C GLN A 4 -44.47 -42.57 14.13
N GLN A 5 -43.94 -43.47 13.31
CA GLN A 5 -42.50 -43.50 13.01
C GLN A 5 -42.16 -42.27 12.19
N ILE A 6 -41.49 -41.31 12.84
CA ILE A 6 -40.85 -40.18 12.18
C ILE A 6 -39.71 -40.77 11.33
N LYS A 7 -39.95 -40.90 10.02
CA LYS A 7 -38.92 -41.12 9.00
C LYS A 7 -37.95 -39.94 9.05
N TYR A 8 -36.81 -40.11 9.71
CA TYR A 8 -35.65 -39.26 9.49
C TYR A 8 -35.12 -39.55 8.09
N SER A 9 -35.63 -38.80 7.11
CA SER A 9 -35.20 -38.83 5.72
C SER A 9 -33.78 -38.28 5.60
N GLU A 10 -32.83 -39.18 5.31
CA GLU A 10 -31.92 -39.09 4.16
C GLU A 10 -31.01 -37.85 3.97
N GLN A 11 -30.77 -37.03 5.00
CA GLN A 11 -29.93 -35.83 4.85
C GLN A 11 -28.44 -35.99 5.26
N GLN A 12 -27.98 -37.18 5.65
CA GLN A 12 -26.66 -37.32 6.27
C GLN A 12 -25.54 -37.95 5.41
N LEU A 13 -25.77 -38.32 4.15
CA LEU A 13 -24.80 -39.12 3.37
C LEU A 13 -23.97 -38.37 2.30
N LEU A 14 -23.92 -37.02 2.30
CA LEU A 14 -23.21 -36.24 1.25
C LEU A 14 -22.01 -35.40 1.74
N LEU A 15 -21.71 -35.38 3.04
CA LEU A 15 -20.67 -34.53 3.64
C LEU A 15 -19.20 -34.96 3.39
N PRO A 16 -18.84 -36.27 3.36
CA PRO A 16 -17.44 -36.68 3.20
C PRO A 16 -16.84 -36.21 1.87
N THR A 17 -17.63 -36.31 0.80
CA THR A 17 -17.18 -35.99 -0.56
C THR A 17 -16.95 -34.49 -0.75
N SER A 18 -17.72 -33.63 -0.07
CA SER A 18 -17.58 -32.17 -0.16
C SER A 18 -16.27 -31.69 0.45
N ILE A 19 -15.93 -32.17 1.66
CA ILE A 19 -14.69 -31.79 2.35
C ILE A 19 -13.45 -32.24 1.57
N GLU A 20 -13.47 -33.45 1.03
CA GLU A 20 -12.37 -33.97 0.21
C GLU A 20 -12.19 -33.19 -1.09
N ARG A 21 -13.28 -32.82 -1.77
CA ARG A 21 -13.25 -31.95 -2.95
C ARG A 21 -12.63 -30.59 -2.61
N MET A 22 -13.05 -29.96 -1.51
CA MET A 22 -12.49 -28.68 -1.07
C MET A 22 -10.98 -28.78 -0.77
N LYS A 23 -10.54 -29.86 -0.11
CA LYS A 23 -9.11 -30.12 0.14
C LYS A 23 -8.33 -30.30 -1.17
N LYS A 24 -8.88 -31.07 -2.12
CA LYS A 24 -8.28 -31.30 -3.45
C LYS A 24 -8.14 -30.00 -4.24
N GLU A 25 -9.18 -29.17 -4.26
CA GLU A 25 -9.16 -27.86 -4.93
C GLU A 25 -8.16 -26.89 -4.28
N ARG A 26 -8.07 -26.89 -2.94
CA ARG A 26 -7.06 -26.09 -2.22
C ARG A 26 -5.65 -26.53 -2.61
N LYS A 27 -5.38 -27.84 -2.64
CA LYS A 27 -4.09 -28.40 -3.07
C LYS A 27 -3.78 -28.07 -4.53
N LYS A 28 -4.77 -28.20 -5.44
CA LYS A 28 -4.64 -27.83 -6.85
C LYS A 28 -4.24 -26.36 -7.01
N ARG A 29 -4.93 -25.45 -6.31
CA ARG A 29 -4.61 -24.01 -6.33
C ARG A 29 -3.21 -23.72 -5.80
N SER A 30 -2.83 -24.34 -4.68
CA SER A 30 -1.49 -24.19 -4.12
C SER A 30 -0.41 -24.68 -5.10
N ASN A 31 -0.62 -25.83 -5.72
CA ASN A 31 0.31 -26.38 -6.72
C ASN A 31 0.42 -25.48 -7.95
N MET A 32 -0.72 -24.99 -8.45
CA MET A 32 -0.75 -24.05 -9.58
C MET A 32 -0.02 -22.75 -9.24
N PHE A 33 -0.24 -22.21 -8.05
CA PHE A 33 0.46 -21.01 -7.57
C PHE A 33 1.97 -21.23 -7.51
N SER A 34 2.42 -22.32 -6.86
CA SER A 34 3.85 -22.63 -6.76
C SER A 34 4.51 -22.75 -8.14
N LYS A 35 3.85 -23.42 -9.08
CA LYS A 35 4.32 -23.55 -10.47
C LYS A 35 4.42 -22.19 -11.17
N ARG A 36 3.33 -21.40 -11.15
CA ARG A 36 3.29 -20.09 -11.80
C ARG A 36 4.31 -19.12 -11.20
N ARG A 37 4.49 -19.15 -9.88
CA ARG A 37 5.50 -18.34 -9.18
C ARG A 37 6.91 -18.71 -9.63
N ALA A 38 7.23 -20.00 -9.71
CA ALA A 38 8.52 -20.45 -10.22
C ALA A 38 8.76 -19.98 -11.67
N THR A 39 7.74 -20.08 -12.53
CA THR A 39 7.82 -19.56 -13.91
C THR A 39 8.02 -18.05 -13.94
N LEU A 40 7.31 -17.29 -13.10
CA LEU A 40 7.44 -15.84 -13.01
C LEU A 40 8.85 -15.42 -12.61
N ILE A 41 9.43 -16.07 -11.58
CA ILE A 41 10.81 -15.81 -11.16
C ILE A 41 11.78 -16.09 -12.31
N LYS A 42 11.61 -17.22 -13.00
CA LYS A 42 12.45 -17.56 -14.15
C LYS A 42 12.37 -16.48 -15.24
N LYS A 43 11.17 -16.00 -15.55
CA LYS A 43 10.96 -14.94 -16.55
C LYS A 43 11.56 -13.60 -16.13
N ALA A 44 11.48 -13.25 -14.85
CA ALA A 44 12.13 -12.05 -14.32
C ALA A 44 13.66 -12.15 -14.39
N GLN A 45 14.23 -13.33 -14.16
CA GLN A 45 15.66 -13.58 -14.33
C GLN A 45 16.09 -13.52 -15.79
N GLU A 46 15.29 -14.09 -16.71
CA GLU A 46 15.52 -13.98 -18.16
C GLU A 46 15.50 -12.51 -18.58
N LEU A 47 14.50 -11.73 -18.16
CA LEU A 47 14.40 -10.30 -18.48
C LEU A 47 15.62 -9.50 -18.01
N HIS A 48 16.05 -9.69 -16.76
CA HIS A 48 17.23 -9.02 -16.21
C HIS A 48 18.55 -9.42 -16.89
N ARG A 49 18.62 -10.64 -17.45
CA ARG A 49 19.83 -11.14 -18.14
C ARG A 49 19.88 -10.75 -19.61
N GLU A 50 18.74 -10.70 -20.27
CA GLU A 50 18.64 -10.44 -21.71
C GLU A 50 18.52 -8.95 -22.04
N CYS A 51 18.06 -8.15 -21.09
CA CYS A 51 18.00 -6.70 -21.22
C CYS A 51 18.98 -6.06 -20.23
N ASP A 52 20.04 -5.48 -20.77
CA ASP A 52 20.99 -4.70 -19.98
C ASP A 52 20.29 -3.48 -19.35
N ASP A 53 20.74 -3.11 -18.13
CA ASP A 53 20.30 -1.91 -17.39
C ASP A 53 18.78 -1.85 -17.07
N ILE A 54 18.19 -2.99 -16.70
CA ILE A 54 16.81 -3.06 -16.20
C ILE A 54 16.76 -3.55 -14.76
N ASP A 55 16.05 -2.78 -13.94
CA ASP A 55 15.67 -3.14 -12.58
C ASP A 55 14.32 -3.86 -12.53
N VAL A 56 14.30 -5.01 -11.84
CA VAL A 56 13.10 -5.86 -11.75
C VAL A 56 12.78 -6.19 -10.30
N PHE A 57 11.60 -5.74 -9.87
CA PHE A 57 11.07 -6.01 -8.54
C PHE A 57 9.60 -6.42 -8.61
N PHE A 58 9.22 -7.45 -7.86
CA PHE A 58 7.81 -7.77 -7.65
C PHE A 58 7.55 -8.40 -6.28
N ILE A 59 6.33 -8.18 -5.80
CA ILE A 59 5.79 -8.77 -4.58
C ILE A 59 4.56 -9.60 -4.93
N VAL A 60 4.49 -10.81 -4.36
CA VAL A 60 3.30 -11.65 -4.41
C VAL A 60 2.83 -11.92 -2.99
N ARG A 61 1.56 -11.61 -2.69
CA ARG A 61 0.92 -11.90 -1.41
C ARG A 61 -0.15 -12.97 -1.59
N ASP A 62 -0.06 -14.07 -0.85
CA ASP A 62 -1.19 -14.98 -0.68
C ASP A 62 -2.15 -14.37 0.34
N ARG A 63 -3.30 -13.89 -0.14
CA ARG A 63 -4.34 -13.25 0.69
C ARG A 63 -4.89 -14.17 1.78
N ARG A 64 -4.79 -15.50 1.64
CA ARG A 64 -5.35 -16.44 2.60
C ARG A 64 -4.40 -16.79 3.72
N SER A 65 -3.12 -16.96 3.40
CA SER A 65 -2.08 -17.28 4.38
C SER A 65 -1.30 -16.06 4.87
N ASN A 66 -1.54 -14.89 4.28
CA ASN A 66 -0.75 -13.67 4.47
C ASN A 66 0.74 -13.84 4.20
N LYS A 67 1.14 -14.93 3.54
CA LYS A 67 2.53 -15.15 3.13
C LYS A 67 2.87 -14.20 1.99
N ILE A 68 4.06 -13.63 2.09
CA ILE A 68 4.62 -12.70 1.13
C ILE A 68 5.84 -13.36 0.50
N TRP A 69 5.96 -13.24 -0.81
CA TRP A 69 7.17 -13.58 -1.55
C TRP A 69 7.62 -12.36 -2.32
N GLN A 70 8.92 -12.12 -2.27
CA GLN A 70 9.56 -10.98 -2.91
C GLN A 70 10.67 -11.51 -3.81
N TYR A 71 10.79 -10.88 -4.97
CA TYR A 71 11.94 -11.03 -5.86
C TYR A 71 12.49 -9.64 -6.16
N SER A 72 13.81 -9.54 -6.14
CA SER A 72 14.58 -8.35 -6.52
C SER A 72 15.89 -8.80 -7.12
N ASN A 73 16.37 -8.09 -8.14
CA ASN A 73 17.72 -8.22 -8.70
C ASN A 73 18.76 -7.37 -7.95
N GLY A 74 18.48 -6.96 -6.71
CA GLY A 74 19.28 -5.99 -5.94
C GLY A 74 18.66 -4.58 -5.94
N TYR A 75 17.69 -4.34 -6.81
CA TYR A 75 16.91 -3.12 -6.82
C TYR A 75 15.93 -3.05 -5.64
N ASN A 76 15.95 -1.92 -4.94
CA ASN A 76 14.94 -1.58 -3.95
C ASN A 76 14.05 -0.50 -4.55
N PRO A 77 12.76 -0.78 -4.78
CA PRO A 77 11.88 0.19 -5.42
C PRO A 77 11.74 1.43 -4.53
N PRO A 78 11.78 2.63 -5.13
CA PRO A 78 11.55 3.87 -4.41
C PRO A 78 10.14 3.86 -3.79
N THR A 79 10.03 4.53 -2.64
CA THR A 79 8.74 4.86 -2.04
C THR A 79 7.89 5.69 -2.99
N ILE A 80 6.58 5.75 -2.75
CA ILE A 80 5.67 6.57 -3.57
C ILE A 80 6.13 8.03 -3.63
N THR A 81 6.63 8.57 -2.53
CA THR A 81 7.16 9.93 -2.45
C THR A 81 8.42 10.10 -3.30
N GLU A 82 9.35 9.14 -3.25
CA GLU A 82 10.56 9.16 -4.07
C GLU A 82 10.22 9.00 -5.56
N MET A 83 9.29 8.12 -5.91
CA MET A 83 8.82 7.94 -7.28
C MET A 83 8.30 9.23 -7.91
N GLN A 84 7.57 10.06 -7.15
CA GLN A 84 7.07 11.35 -7.64
C GLN A 84 8.18 12.36 -7.97
N SER A 85 9.34 12.23 -7.32
CA SER A 85 10.51 13.07 -7.60
C SER A 85 11.35 12.55 -8.79
N ILE A 86 11.41 11.23 -8.98
CA ILE A 86 12.22 10.57 -10.02
C ILE A 86 11.50 10.57 -11.37
N TYR A 87 10.17 10.39 -11.37
CA TYR A 87 9.33 10.40 -12.56
C TYR A 87 8.33 11.54 -12.48
N PRO A 88 8.71 12.77 -12.89
CA PRO A 88 7.76 13.87 -12.90
C PRO A 88 6.59 13.48 -13.80
N LEU A 89 5.39 13.45 -13.24
CA LEU A 89 4.17 13.28 -14.01
C LEU A 89 4.15 14.39 -15.08
N PRO A 90 3.91 14.07 -16.36
CA PRO A 90 3.82 15.10 -17.38
C PRO A 90 2.71 16.08 -16.98
N VAL A 91 3.08 17.35 -16.80
CA VAL A 91 2.12 18.42 -16.54
C VAL A 91 1.33 18.62 -17.81
N ILE A 92 0.07 18.18 -17.80
CA ILE A 92 -0.86 18.45 -18.91
C ILE A 92 -1.23 19.93 -18.80
N LEU A 93 -0.50 20.78 -19.51
CA LEU A 93 -0.82 22.19 -19.63
C LEU A 93 -2.17 22.33 -20.36
N ARG A 94 -3.16 22.83 -19.65
CA ARG A 94 -4.43 23.24 -20.24
C ARG A 94 -4.22 24.57 -20.97
N PRO A 95 -4.96 24.87 -22.03
CA PRO A 95 -4.86 26.15 -22.75
C PRO A 95 -5.04 27.41 -21.86
N GLN A 96 -5.63 27.25 -20.68
CA GLN A 96 -5.87 28.31 -19.70
C GLN A 96 -4.64 28.61 -18.84
N ASP A 97 -3.68 27.68 -18.73
CA ASP A 97 -2.49 27.81 -17.88
C ASP A 97 -1.46 28.80 -18.47
N GLY A 98 -1.61 29.18 -19.74
CA GLY A 98 -0.81 30.23 -20.38
C GLY A 98 -1.29 31.67 -20.10
N ARG A 99 -2.32 31.87 -19.26
CA ARG A 99 -2.97 33.18 -19.05
C ARG A 99 -2.77 33.80 -17.66
N GLU A 100 -1.79 33.37 -16.87
CA GLU A 100 -1.46 34.09 -15.64
C GLU A 100 0.06 34.32 -15.48
N GLN A 101 0.51 35.45 -16.01
CA GLN A 101 1.43 36.38 -15.32
C GLN A 101 1.50 37.70 -16.11
N SER A 102 0.44 38.49 -16.07
CA SER A 102 0.63 39.94 -15.93
C SER A 102 0.91 40.20 -14.44
N PRO A 103 1.83 41.13 -14.08
CA PRO A 103 2.09 41.46 -12.69
C PRO A 103 0.78 41.88 -12.04
N ARG A 104 0.33 41.13 -11.02
CA ARG A 104 -0.80 41.55 -10.19
C ARG A 104 -0.38 42.86 -9.52
N GLU A 105 -0.94 43.97 -9.99
CA GLU A 105 -0.87 45.25 -9.30
C GLU A 105 -1.39 45.01 -7.87
N ILE A 106 -0.49 45.16 -6.91
CA ILE A 106 -0.81 45.07 -5.49
C ILE A 106 -1.77 46.24 -5.21
N PRO A 107 -3.02 46.01 -4.76
CA PRO A 107 -3.86 47.13 -4.37
C PRO A 107 -3.18 47.88 -3.21
N PRO A 108 -3.23 49.22 -3.19
CA PRO A 108 -2.47 50.01 -2.23
C PRO A 108 -2.85 49.61 -0.81
N SER A 109 -1.83 49.35 0.00
CA SER A 109 -1.93 48.99 1.41
C SER A 109 -2.93 49.88 2.13
N THR A 110 -4.08 49.33 2.52
CA THR A 110 -4.94 49.99 3.49
C THR A 110 -4.15 50.11 4.79
N ILE A 111 -3.73 51.32 5.11
CA ILE A 111 -3.11 51.70 6.37
C ILE A 111 -4.14 51.35 7.47
N ILE A 112 -3.89 50.30 8.23
CA ILE A 112 -4.67 49.99 9.43
C ILE A 112 -4.19 50.98 10.51
N PRO A 113 -5.06 51.83 11.07
CA PRO A 113 -4.68 52.71 12.16
C PRO A 113 -4.28 51.89 13.39
N THR A 114 -3.02 52.01 13.78
CA THR A 114 -2.49 51.56 15.07
C THR A 114 -3.19 52.33 16.18
N ALA A 115 -4.21 51.74 16.81
CA ALA A 115 -4.75 52.27 18.05
C ALA A 115 -5.25 51.15 18.97
N LEU A 116 -4.55 51.06 20.11
CA LEU A 116 -5.02 50.63 21.43
C LEU A 116 -5.14 49.13 21.69
N PHE A 117 -3.98 48.60 22.09
CA PHE A 117 -3.79 47.75 23.28
C PHE A 117 -5.00 47.68 24.22
N HIS A 118 -5.48 46.46 24.45
CA HIS A 118 -5.98 46.02 25.75
C HIS A 118 -5.49 44.59 26.01
N PRO A 119 -4.69 44.34 27.05
CA PRO A 119 -4.21 43.01 27.38
C PRO A 119 -5.15 42.37 28.40
N GLN A 120 -5.68 41.18 28.11
CA GLN A 120 -6.16 40.27 29.15
C GLN A 120 -5.89 38.82 28.71
N ASN A 121 -4.90 38.25 29.39
CA ASN A 121 -4.84 36.87 29.90
C ASN A 121 -4.62 35.70 28.92
N GLY A 122 -3.54 34.97 29.20
CA GLY A 122 -3.67 33.53 29.37
C GLY A 122 -2.66 32.66 28.64
N HIS A 123 -1.60 32.29 29.36
CA HIS A 123 -0.89 31.00 29.25
C HIS A 123 -0.05 30.71 28.00
N TYR A 124 1.23 31.08 28.08
CA TYR A 124 2.30 30.38 27.37
C TYR A 124 2.65 29.09 28.13
N TYR A 125 2.50 27.93 27.48
CA TYR A 125 3.30 26.75 27.82
C TYR A 125 4.42 26.64 26.78
N ALA A 126 5.66 26.83 27.25
CA ALA A 126 6.86 26.45 26.52
C ALA A 126 7.09 24.93 26.72
N PRO A 127 7.36 24.14 25.66
CA PRO A 127 7.90 22.81 25.83
C PRO A 127 9.38 22.92 26.22
N THR A 128 9.69 22.40 27.39
CA THR A 128 11.04 22.27 27.94
C THR A 128 11.88 21.27 27.13
N ASN A 129 13.12 21.66 26.86
CA ASN A 129 14.20 20.78 26.42
C ASN A 129 14.32 19.55 27.32
N TYR A 130 14.46 18.35 26.74
CA TYR A 130 15.03 17.20 27.43
C TYR A 130 16.32 16.73 26.76
N THR A 131 17.31 16.71 27.63
CA THR A 131 18.71 16.30 27.61
C THR A 131 19.00 14.91 27.04
N SER A 132 20.26 14.79 26.61
CA SER A 132 20.99 13.65 26.08
C SER A 132 21.18 12.45 27.04
N ALA A 133 21.52 11.31 26.41
CA ALA A 133 22.34 10.17 26.86
C ALA A 133 21.73 9.07 27.76
N GLU A 134 21.78 7.82 27.26
CA GLU A 134 22.41 6.61 27.85
C GLU A 134 22.09 5.41 26.92
N ALA A 135 23.07 4.87 26.18
CA ALA A 135 23.95 3.76 26.56
C ALA A 135 23.18 2.44 26.84
N TYR A 136 23.22 1.50 25.89
CA TYR A 136 22.96 0.08 26.15
C TYR A 136 24.09 -0.76 25.56
N SER A 137 24.84 -1.39 26.47
CA SER A 137 25.62 -2.59 26.23
C SER A 137 24.81 -3.77 26.79
N ASP A 138 24.64 -4.81 25.98
CA ASP A 138 24.90 -6.22 26.29
C ASP A 138 24.77 -7.06 25.00
#